data_AF-A0A5A7SGJ8-F1
#
_entry.id   AF-A0A5A7SGJ8-F1
#
_cell.length_a   1.000
_cell.length_b   1.000
_cell.length_c   1.000
_cell.angle_alpha   90.00
_cell.angle_beta   90.00
_cell.angle_gamma   90.00
#
_symmetry.space_group_name_H-M   'P 1'
#
loop_
_entity.id
_entity.type
_entity.pdbx_description
1 polymer ?
#
loop_
_entity_poly.entity_id
_entity_poly.type
_entity_poly.pdbx_seq_one_letter_code
_entity_poly.pdbx_strand_id
1 'polypeptide(L)'
;MAALIVLAVIVVLVAIVVFKSVALIPQAEAAVIERLGRYSKTVSGQLTFLIPFVDRIRAKVDLRERVVSFPPQPVITQDNLTLHIDTVVYFQVTSPQAAVYEISNYIAAVEQLTVTTLRNVVGGMTLEETLTSRDSINGQLRGVLDEATGRWGLRVARVELKSIDPPPSIQESMEKQMKADREKRAMILNSEGIRESSIKTAEGAKQSQILAAEGSKQAAILSAEGERQSRILRAQGQRAAKYLEAQGQAKAIEKVFAAIKAGKPTPELLAYQYLQTLPQMAQGDANKVWLVPSDFGDALKGFASTLGNKGDDGVFRFEPSKSDENLPKPEDDTDEVADWFDMKTDPAIEQAVRAAEAVARTPVESAYDELPRHERRPLSGQWSDPGQLAAPRPPEPPSGE
;
A
#
# COMPACT_ATOMS: atom_id res chain seq x y z
N MET A 1 33.10 55.93 83.67
CA MET A 1 33.36 54.49 83.46
C MET A 1 32.15 53.63 83.83
N ALA A 2 31.68 53.63 85.09
CA ALA A 2 30.54 52.79 85.51
C ALA A 2 29.23 53.03 84.70
N ALA A 3 28.86 54.29 84.46
CA ALA A 3 27.65 54.60 83.66
C ALA A 3 27.73 54.11 82.21
N LEU A 4 28.91 54.17 81.59
CA LEU A 4 29.14 53.65 80.23
C LEU A 4 29.05 52.11 80.19
N ILE A 5 29.54 51.44 81.24
CA ILE A 5 29.43 49.97 81.36
C ILE A 5 27.97 49.55 81.52
N VAL A 6 27.20 50.24 82.37
CA VAL A 6 25.75 49.95 82.55
C VAL A 6 24.97 50.18 81.26
N LEU A 7 25.25 51.28 80.54
CA LEU A 7 24.62 51.56 79.25
C LEU A 7 24.95 50.47 78.23
N ALA A 8 26.22 50.04 78.15
CA ALA A 8 26.63 48.96 77.25
C ALA A 8 25.92 47.64 77.56
N VAL A 9 25.78 47.27 78.84
CA VAL A 9 25.06 46.07 79.27
C VAL A 9 23.58 46.14 78.89
N ILE A 10 22.92 47.29 79.08
CA ILE A 10 21.52 47.47 78.69
C ILE A 10 21.35 47.35 77.17
N VAL A 11 22.23 47.98 76.38
CA VAL A 11 22.19 47.91 74.92
C VAL A 11 22.38 46.47 74.44
N VAL A 12 23.32 45.73 75.01
CA VAL A 12 23.54 44.31 74.71
C VAL A 12 22.32 43.47 75.09
N LEU A 13 21.72 43.71 76.26
CA LEU A 13 20.53 43.01 76.71
C LEU A 13 19.32 43.28 75.79
N VAL A 14 19.09 44.54 75.42
CA VAL A 14 18.04 44.91 74.46
C VAL A 14 18.29 44.26 73.10
N ALA A 15 19.54 44.25 72.61
CA ALA A 15 19.89 43.59 71.37
C ALA A 15 19.58 42.07 71.42
N ILE A 16 19.96 41.37 72.50
CA ILE A 16 19.67 39.94 72.67
C ILE A 16 18.16 39.68 72.68
N VAL A 17 17.39 40.51 73.38
CA VAL A 17 15.92 40.42 73.44
C VAL A 17 15.33 40.58 72.04
N VAL A 18 15.74 41.60 71.28
CA VAL A 18 15.24 41.85 69.92
C VAL A 18 15.58 40.70 68.98
N PHE A 19 16.84 40.22 68.99
CA PHE A 19 17.25 39.09 68.15
C PHE A 19 16.49 37.80 68.48
N LYS A 20 16.21 37.53 69.76
CA LYS A 20 15.40 36.37 70.15
C LYS A 20 13.90 36.54 69.91
N SER A 21 13.44 37.77 69.71
CA SER A 21 12.03 38.07 69.48
C SER A 21 11.61 37.88 68.02
N VAL A 22 12.55 37.89 67.07
CA VAL A 22 12.24 37.79 65.64
C VAL A 22 12.67 36.42 65.11
N ALA A 23 11.71 35.64 64.63
CA ALA A 23 11.97 34.37 63.96
C ALA A 23 11.45 34.41 62.52
N LEU A 24 12.33 34.07 61.58
CA LEU A 24 11.97 33.87 60.17
C LEU A 24 11.56 32.41 59.96
N ILE A 25 10.32 32.19 59.50
CA ILE A 25 9.80 30.87 59.16
C ILE A 25 9.65 30.78 57.64
N PRO A 26 10.33 29.84 56.95
CA PRO A 26 10.17 29.62 55.52
C PRO A 26 8.71 29.34 55.13
N GLN A 27 8.33 29.64 53.89
CA GLN A 27 6.96 29.36 53.41
C GLN A 27 6.62 27.86 53.34
N ALA A 28 7.62 27.01 53.10
CA ALA A 28 7.46 25.56 53.04
C ALA A 28 7.38 24.90 54.44
N GLU A 29 7.60 25.66 55.52
CA GLU A 29 7.56 25.15 56.89
C GLU A 29 6.51 25.88 57.72
N ALA A 30 5.93 25.18 58.67
CA ALA A 30 5.11 25.74 59.72
C ALA A 30 5.77 25.54 61.08
N ALA A 31 5.85 26.61 61.87
CA ALA A 31 6.30 26.53 63.25
C ALA A 31 5.09 26.49 64.19
N VAL A 32 5.06 25.48 65.06
CA VAL A 32 4.09 25.37 66.15
C VAL A 32 4.66 26.08 67.37
N ILE A 33 3.97 27.11 67.84
CA ILE A 33 4.44 27.98 68.93
C ILE A 33 3.64 27.68 70.20
N GLU A 34 4.38 27.49 71.28
CA GLU A 34 3.86 27.34 72.64
C GLU A 34 4.12 28.58 73.47
N ARG A 35 3.15 28.95 74.30
CA ARG A 35 3.26 29.99 75.31
C ARG A 35 3.10 29.35 76.68
N LEU A 36 4.15 29.41 77.52
CA LEU A 36 4.16 28.78 78.86
C LEU A 36 3.71 27.30 78.83
N GLY A 37 4.07 26.57 77.76
CA GLY A 37 3.73 25.14 77.60
C GLY A 37 2.33 24.85 77.08
N ARG A 38 1.52 25.86 76.72
CA ARG A 38 0.24 25.67 76.01
C ARG A 38 0.37 26.07 74.55
N TYR A 39 -0.35 25.37 73.67
CA TYR A 39 -0.46 25.78 72.27
C TYR A 39 -0.98 27.22 72.17
N SER A 40 -0.31 28.05 71.38
CA SER A 40 -0.72 29.44 71.14
C SER A 40 -1.13 29.67 69.70
N LYS A 41 -0.25 29.38 68.74
CA LYS A 41 -0.50 29.61 67.31
C LYS A 41 0.43 28.79 66.43
N THR A 42 -0.01 28.53 65.21
CA THR A 42 0.81 27.98 64.13
C THR A 42 1.05 29.07 63.10
N VAL A 43 2.30 29.28 62.69
CA VAL A 43 2.65 30.31 61.70
C VAL A 43 3.51 29.71 60.60
N SER A 44 3.26 30.09 59.35
CA SER A 44 3.99 29.67 58.15
C SER A 44 4.28 30.86 57.25
N GLY A 45 5.48 30.92 56.65
CA GLY A 45 5.78 31.87 55.59
C GLY A 45 5.77 33.35 55.96
N GLN A 46 5.92 33.68 57.24
CA GLN A 46 5.86 35.06 57.74
C GLN A 46 6.95 35.31 58.79
N LEU A 47 7.40 36.57 58.86
CA LEU A 47 8.24 37.03 59.96
C LEU A 47 7.41 37.05 61.24
N THR A 48 7.76 36.20 62.20
CA THR A 48 6.97 36.04 63.43
C THR A 48 7.66 36.71 64.60
N PHE A 49 6.90 37.55 65.29
CA PHE A 49 7.31 38.09 66.59
C PHE A 49 6.96 37.09 67.69
N LEU A 50 7.98 36.70 68.45
CA LEU A 50 7.94 35.81 69.61
C LEU A 50 8.25 36.63 70.85
N ILE A 51 7.48 36.43 71.93
CA ILE A 51 7.83 37.03 73.22
C ILE A 51 8.99 36.22 73.79
N PRO A 52 10.19 36.80 73.93
CA PRO A 52 11.35 36.05 74.40
C PRO A 52 11.09 35.51 75.80
N PHE A 53 11.62 34.32 76.08
CA PHE A 53 11.43 33.54 77.33
C PHE A 53 10.03 32.93 77.55
N VAL A 54 8.96 33.56 77.07
CA VAL A 54 7.57 33.10 77.25
C VAL A 54 7.12 32.19 76.10
N ASP A 55 7.38 32.62 74.87
CA ASP A 55 7.04 31.86 73.66
C ASP A 55 8.23 30.97 73.25
N ARG A 56 7.94 29.72 72.90
CA ARG A 56 8.94 28.75 72.39
C ARG A 56 8.41 28.06 71.14
N ILE A 57 9.29 27.84 70.17
CA ILE A 57 8.97 27.01 69.00
C ILE A 57 9.09 25.55 69.42
N ARG A 58 7.96 24.83 69.45
CA ARG A 58 7.92 23.41 69.85
C ARG A 58 8.45 22.49 68.76
N ALA A 59 8.01 22.72 67.53
CA ALA A 59 8.38 21.94 66.35
C ALA A 59 8.27 22.79 65.08
N LYS A 60 9.11 22.48 64.10
CA LYS A 60 9.00 22.94 62.72
C LYS A 60 8.60 21.76 61.85
N VAL A 61 7.53 21.92 61.09
CA VAL A 61 6.96 20.87 60.24
C VAL A 61 7.01 21.35 58.79
N ASP A 62 7.57 20.55 57.90
CA ASP A 62 7.52 20.80 56.46
C ASP A 62 6.11 20.50 55.95
N LEU A 63 5.55 21.43 55.20
CA LEU A 63 4.21 21.34 54.61
C LEU A 63 4.23 20.68 53.23
N ARG A 64 5.41 20.50 52.62
CA ARG A 64 5.54 19.86 51.31
C ARG A 64 5.22 18.37 51.40
N GLU A 65 4.86 17.82 50.26
CA GLU A 65 4.70 16.38 50.10
C GLU A 65 6.01 15.66 50.40
N ARG A 66 5.90 14.62 51.22
CA ARG A 66 7.00 13.74 51.62
C ARG A 66 6.72 12.34 51.16
N VAL A 67 7.80 11.70 50.71
CA VAL A 67 7.79 10.31 50.25
C VAL A 67 8.51 9.48 51.30
N VAL A 68 7.83 8.48 51.84
CA VAL A 68 8.42 7.53 52.80
C VAL A 68 8.23 6.13 52.27
N SER A 69 9.34 5.41 52.13
CA SER A 69 9.35 3.98 51.81
C SER A 69 9.40 3.20 53.11
N PHE A 70 8.53 2.21 53.25
CA PHE A 70 8.53 1.28 54.38
C PHE A 70 9.23 -0.03 53.98
N PRO A 71 9.89 -0.72 54.93
CA PRO A 71 10.58 -1.97 54.64
C PRO A 71 9.59 -3.10 54.29
N PRO A 72 10.04 -4.12 53.53
CA PRO A 72 9.22 -5.27 53.17
C PRO A 72 8.60 -5.95 54.39
N GLN A 73 7.29 -6.18 54.35
CA GLN A 73 6.59 -6.91 55.39
C GLN A 73 6.00 -8.22 54.84
N PRO A 74 6.09 -9.33 55.61
CA PRO A 74 5.47 -10.58 55.23
C PRO A 74 3.95 -10.51 55.43
N VAL A 75 3.20 -10.79 54.36
CA VAL A 75 1.73 -10.84 54.35
C VAL A 75 1.26 -12.13 53.71
N ILE A 76 0.22 -12.73 54.29
CA ILE A 76 -0.37 -13.98 53.81
C ILE A 76 -1.58 -13.62 52.95
N THR A 77 -1.61 -14.18 51.74
CA THR A 77 -2.74 -14.08 50.79
C THR A 77 -3.86 -15.07 51.13
N GLN A 78 -5.00 -14.95 50.46
CA GLN A 78 -6.12 -15.89 50.58
C GLN A 78 -5.72 -17.33 50.28
N ASP A 79 -4.76 -17.55 49.37
CA ASP A 79 -4.24 -18.86 48.99
C ASP A 79 -3.20 -19.42 49.98
N ASN A 80 -3.06 -18.79 51.15
CA ASN A 80 -2.10 -19.16 52.18
C ASN A 80 -0.63 -19.09 51.71
N LEU A 81 -0.32 -18.15 50.81
CA LEU A 81 1.05 -17.87 50.36
C LEU A 81 1.58 -16.60 51.03
N THR A 82 2.82 -16.66 51.52
CA THR A 82 3.51 -15.52 52.14
C THR A 82 4.20 -14.67 51.08
N LEU A 83 3.76 -13.42 50.93
CA LEU A 83 4.34 -12.40 50.07
C LEU A 83 5.14 -11.38 50.89
N HIS A 84 6.23 -10.87 50.33
CA HIS A 84 6.91 -9.70 50.87
C HIS A 84 6.51 -8.49 50.03
N ILE A 85 5.91 -7.47 50.65
CA ILE A 85 5.39 -6.32 49.93
C ILE A 85 6.04 -5.05 50.44
N ASP A 86 6.67 -4.32 49.52
CA ASP A 86 7.23 -2.99 49.74
C ASP A 86 6.20 -1.94 49.36
N THR A 87 6.04 -0.92 50.20
CA THR A 87 5.09 0.19 49.93
C THR A 87 5.76 1.53 50.14
N VAL A 88 5.38 2.48 49.29
CA VAL A 88 5.75 3.89 49.38
C VAL A 88 4.49 4.72 49.58
N VAL A 89 4.51 5.60 50.58
CA VAL A 89 3.39 6.49 50.90
C VAL A 89 3.81 7.94 50.68
N TYR A 90 2.98 8.64 49.92
CA TYR A 90 3.11 10.05 49.63
C TYR A 90 2.09 10.80 50.47
N PHE A 91 2.57 11.62 51.40
CA PHE A 91 1.70 12.38 52.29
C PHE A 91 2.25 13.78 52.54
N GLN A 92 1.37 14.72 52.87
CA GLN A 92 1.73 16.06 53.29
C GLN A 92 1.03 16.41 54.60
N VAL A 93 1.65 17.29 55.39
CA VAL A 93 1.05 17.77 56.64
C VAL A 93 0.15 18.96 56.32
N THR A 94 -1.15 18.80 56.56
CA THR A 94 -2.16 19.86 56.36
C THR A 94 -2.40 20.66 57.64
N SER A 95 -2.36 20.00 58.80
CA SER A 95 -2.47 20.65 60.12
C SER A 95 -1.24 20.34 60.98
N PRO A 96 -0.25 21.26 61.03
CA PRO A 96 0.96 21.10 61.84
C PRO A 96 0.68 20.99 63.34
N GLN A 97 -0.41 21.60 63.81
CA GLN A 97 -0.83 21.48 65.21
C GLN A 97 -1.21 20.04 65.53
N ALA A 98 -2.09 19.44 64.72
CA ALA A 98 -2.55 18.07 64.94
C ALA A 98 -1.37 17.08 64.82
N ALA A 99 -0.48 17.28 63.85
CA ALA A 99 0.68 16.40 63.65
C ALA A 99 1.68 16.39 64.82
N VAL A 100 1.68 17.43 65.66
CA VAL A 100 2.58 17.56 66.82
C VAL A 100 1.91 17.13 68.13
N TYR A 101 0.60 17.33 68.27
CA TYR A 101 -0.11 17.07 69.53
C TYR A 101 -0.97 15.80 69.54
N GLU A 102 -1.54 15.40 68.40
CA GLU A 102 -2.43 14.23 68.33
C GLU A 102 -1.64 12.91 68.25
N ILE A 103 -0.37 12.98 67.86
CA ILE A 103 0.50 11.80 67.77
C ILE A 103 1.97 12.13 68.00
N SER A 104 2.70 11.22 68.65
CA SER A 104 4.12 11.40 69.00
C SER A 104 5.05 11.27 67.78
N ASN A 105 4.85 10.22 66.97
CA ASN A 105 5.59 9.99 65.73
C ASN A 105 4.61 9.53 64.65
N TYR A 106 4.14 10.48 63.84
CA TYR A 106 3.20 10.20 62.77
C TYR A 106 3.79 9.29 61.67
N ILE A 107 5.10 9.31 61.43
CA ILE A 107 5.73 8.45 60.40
C ILE A 107 5.60 6.98 60.80
N ALA A 108 5.98 6.65 62.03
CA ALA A 108 5.85 5.29 62.55
C ALA A 108 4.39 4.84 62.64
N ALA A 109 3.47 5.76 62.91
CA ALA A 109 2.04 5.45 62.94
C ALA A 109 1.46 5.17 61.55
N VAL A 110 1.85 5.96 60.54
CA VAL A 110 1.50 5.72 59.13
C VAL A 110 2.06 4.38 58.67
N GLU A 111 3.29 4.04 59.07
CA GLU A 111 3.89 2.72 58.80
C GLU A 111 3.01 1.60 59.33
N GLN A 112 2.68 1.62 60.63
CA GLN A 112 1.87 0.57 61.27
C GLN A 112 0.46 0.45 60.67
N LEU A 113 -0.15 1.60 60.34
CA LEU A 113 -1.45 1.62 59.69
C LEU A 113 -1.37 1.06 58.27
N THR A 114 -0.30 1.36 57.53
CA THR A 114 -0.04 0.80 56.19
C THR A 114 0.10 -0.71 56.27
N VAL A 115 0.90 -1.23 57.21
CA VAL A 115 1.08 -2.68 57.41
C VAL A 115 -0.24 -3.37 57.74
N THR A 116 -1.03 -2.79 58.65
CA THR A 116 -2.32 -3.37 59.07
C THR A 116 -3.32 -3.37 57.91
N THR A 117 -3.40 -2.28 57.16
CA THR A 117 -4.31 -2.15 56.01
C THR A 117 -3.88 -3.09 54.89
N LEU A 118 -2.58 -3.18 54.61
CA LEU A 118 -2.04 -4.06 53.59
C LEU A 118 -2.31 -5.53 53.93
N ARG A 119 -2.16 -5.94 55.20
CA ARG A 119 -2.55 -7.29 55.64
C ARG A 119 -4.04 -7.58 55.43
N ASN A 120 -4.91 -6.61 55.71
CA ASN A 120 -6.35 -6.78 55.54
C ASN A 120 -6.77 -6.88 54.06
N VAL A 121 -6.22 -6.01 53.21
CA VAL A 121 -6.55 -5.97 51.77
C VAL A 121 -6.00 -7.22 51.07
N VAL A 122 -4.72 -7.53 51.26
CA VAL A 122 -4.06 -8.66 50.59
C VAL A 122 -4.53 -10.00 51.15
N GLY A 123 -4.92 -10.06 52.43
CA GLY A 123 -5.47 -11.29 53.03
C GLY A 123 -6.78 -11.77 52.39
N GLY A 124 -7.52 -10.87 51.74
CA GLY A 124 -8.73 -11.19 50.99
C GLY A 124 -8.53 -11.39 49.48
N MET A 125 -7.27 -11.42 49.01
CA MET A 125 -6.92 -11.55 47.59
C MET A 125 -6.05 -12.78 47.35
N THR A 126 -6.19 -13.38 46.18
CA THR A 126 -5.30 -14.45 45.69
C THR A 126 -3.93 -13.89 45.27
N LEU A 127 -2.95 -14.77 45.06
CA LEU A 127 -1.63 -14.36 44.54
C LEU A 127 -1.75 -13.64 43.19
N GLU A 128 -2.53 -14.20 42.28
CA GLU A 128 -2.69 -13.66 40.92
C GLU A 128 -3.38 -12.30 40.93
N GLU A 129 -4.45 -12.14 41.71
CA GLU A 129 -5.13 -10.85 41.89
C GLU A 129 -4.19 -9.81 42.50
N THR A 130 -3.35 -10.21 43.46
CA THR A 130 -2.38 -9.31 44.09
C THR A 130 -1.35 -8.80 43.08
N LEU A 131 -0.91 -9.64 42.15
CA LEU A 131 0.07 -9.27 41.11
C LEU A 131 -0.54 -8.44 39.98
N THR A 132 -1.81 -8.68 39.62
CA THR A 132 -2.49 -8.05 38.49
C THR A 132 -3.25 -6.78 38.87
N SER A 133 -3.81 -6.70 40.07
CA SER A 133 -4.74 -5.64 40.50
C SER A 133 -4.09 -4.59 41.42
N ARG A 134 -2.85 -4.19 41.11
CA ARG A 134 -2.08 -3.23 41.93
C ARG A 134 -2.79 -1.89 42.15
N ASP A 135 -3.50 -1.39 41.13
CA ASP A 135 -4.22 -0.11 41.23
C ASP A 135 -5.41 -0.17 42.19
N SER A 136 -6.09 -1.32 42.26
CA SER A 136 -7.17 -1.55 43.23
C SER A 136 -6.62 -1.50 44.65
N ILE A 137 -5.49 -2.17 44.89
CA ILE A 137 -4.83 -2.19 46.21
C ILE A 137 -4.37 -0.78 46.59
N ASN A 138 -3.70 -0.06 45.68
CA ASN A 138 -3.26 1.33 45.89
C ASN A 138 -4.45 2.24 46.25
N GLY A 139 -5.58 2.09 45.56
CA GLY A 139 -6.80 2.86 45.81
C GLY A 139 -7.41 2.59 47.19
N GLN A 140 -7.54 1.31 47.56
CA GLN A 140 -8.06 0.90 48.87
C GLN A 140 -7.14 1.36 50.01
N LEU A 141 -5.83 1.15 49.88
CA LEU A 141 -4.84 1.62 50.86
C LEU A 141 -4.90 3.13 51.03
N ARG A 142 -4.92 3.90 49.94
CA ARG A 142 -5.03 5.37 50.00
C ARG A 142 -6.31 5.79 50.74
N GLY A 143 -7.45 5.17 50.44
CA GLY A 143 -8.73 5.50 51.07
C GLY A 143 -8.70 5.34 52.59
N VAL A 144 -8.29 4.16 53.06
CA VAL A 144 -8.23 3.85 54.50
C VAL A 144 -7.16 4.70 55.21
N LEU A 145 -5.99 4.89 54.58
CA LEU A 145 -4.91 5.68 55.15
C LEU A 145 -5.29 7.16 55.25
N ASP A 146 -5.88 7.76 54.22
CA ASP A 146 -6.28 9.18 54.25
C ASP A 146 -7.35 9.45 55.31
N GLU A 147 -8.35 8.57 55.43
CA GLU A 147 -9.41 8.69 56.44
C GLU A 147 -8.86 8.63 57.88
N ALA A 148 -8.02 7.64 58.18
CA ALA A 148 -7.50 7.46 59.52
C ALA A 148 -6.42 8.50 59.89
N THR A 149 -5.56 8.90 58.94
CA THR A 149 -4.47 9.85 59.18
C THR A 149 -4.92 11.31 59.20
N GLY A 150 -6.14 11.61 58.71
CA GLY A 150 -6.73 12.94 58.79
C GLY A 150 -6.82 13.49 60.23
N ARG A 151 -7.02 12.61 61.22
CA ARG A 151 -7.02 12.99 62.65
C ARG A 151 -5.67 13.52 63.14
N TRP A 152 -4.57 13.12 62.50
CA TRP A 152 -3.22 13.59 62.81
C TRP A 152 -2.83 14.81 61.98
N GLY A 153 -3.75 15.39 61.20
CA GLY A 153 -3.46 16.51 60.32
C GLY A 153 -2.60 16.14 59.12
N LEU A 154 -2.60 14.87 58.72
CA LEU A 154 -1.95 14.40 57.51
C LEU A 154 -2.98 14.26 56.39
N ARG A 155 -2.53 14.42 55.15
CA ARG A 155 -3.28 14.06 53.95
C ARG A 155 -2.46 13.13 53.10
N VAL A 156 -3.01 11.97 52.77
CA VAL A 156 -2.34 10.97 51.94
C VAL A 156 -2.71 11.22 50.48
N ALA A 157 -1.74 11.68 49.70
CA ALA A 157 -1.94 11.96 48.29
C ALA A 157 -2.00 10.66 47.48
N ARG A 158 -1.06 9.75 47.73
CA ARG A 158 -0.92 8.51 46.98
C ARG A 158 -0.25 7.41 47.80
N VAL A 159 -0.59 6.17 47.49
CA VAL A 159 0.09 4.97 47.96
C VAL A 159 0.49 4.16 46.73
N GLU A 160 1.71 3.65 46.74
CA GLU A 160 2.23 2.80 45.67
C GLU A 160 2.90 1.55 46.25
N LEU A 161 2.49 0.38 45.76
CA LEU A 161 3.26 -0.84 45.94
C LEU A 161 4.53 -0.78 45.09
N LYS A 162 5.69 -0.88 45.72
CA LYS A 162 7.01 -0.83 45.06
C LYS A 162 7.39 -2.21 44.50
N SER A 163 7.28 -3.26 45.30
CA SER A 163 7.47 -4.66 44.89
C SER A 163 6.49 -5.57 45.61
N ILE A 164 6.19 -6.71 44.98
CA ILE A 164 5.41 -7.82 45.54
C ILE A 164 6.22 -9.06 45.21
N ASP A 165 6.86 -9.62 46.22
CA ASP A 165 7.84 -10.69 46.06
C ASP A 165 7.29 -12.00 46.65
N PRO A 166 6.86 -12.95 45.79
CA PRO A 166 6.46 -14.28 46.23
C PRO A 166 7.67 -15.13 46.67
N PRO A 167 7.44 -16.26 47.36
CA PRO A 167 8.54 -17.15 47.72
C PRO A 167 9.16 -17.76 46.44
N PRO A 168 10.48 -17.99 46.40
CA PRO A 168 11.18 -18.41 45.19
C PRO A 168 10.60 -19.67 44.52
N SER A 169 10.12 -20.63 45.29
CA SER A 169 9.51 -21.87 44.77
C SER A 169 8.25 -21.62 43.92
N ILE A 170 7.45 -20.62 44.29
CA ILE A 170 6.25 -20.23 43.54
C ILE A 170 6.64 -19.42 42.31
N GLN A 171 7.61 -18.52 42.44
CA GLN A 171 8.13 -17.75 41.32
C GLN A 171 8.65 -18.68 40.20
N GLU A 172 9.48 -19.67 40.54
CA GLU A 172 9.97 -20.67 39.59
C GLU A 172 8.85 -21.47 38.92
N SER A 173 7.82 -21.83 39.69
CA SER A 173 6.67 -22.58 39.18
C SER A 173 5.84 -21.74 38.22
N MET A 174 5.62 -20.46 38.54
CA MET A 174 4.95 -19.50 37.67
C MET A 174 5.75 -19.23 36.40
N GLU A 175 7.07 -19.04 36.49
CA GLU A 175 7.93 -18.85 35.32
C GLU A 175 7.86 -20.05 34.37
N LYS A 176 7.90 -21.28 34.90
CA LYS A 176 7.72 -22.52 34.12
C LYS A 176 6.33 -22.58 33.48
N GLN A 177 5.28 -22.26 34.23
CA GLN A 177 3.91 -22.27 33.73
C GLN A 177 3.69 -21.20 32.65
N MET A 178 4.16 -19.97 32.87
CA MET A 178 4.07 -18.87 31.91
C MET A 178 4.87 -19.16 30.64
N LYS A 179 6.05 -19.77 30.77
CA LYS A 179 6.84 -20.23 29.62
C LYS A 179 6.06 -21.28 28.82
N ALA A 180 5.50 -22.29 29.48
CA ALA A 180 4.70 -23.32 28.82
C ALA A 180 3.44 -22.75 28.13
N ASP A 181 2.72 -21.82 28.77
CA ASP A 181 1.54 -21.19 28.16
C ASP A 181 1.92 -20.29 26.97
N ARG A 182 3.03 -19.54 27.07
CA ARG A 182 3.56 -18.75 25.94
C ARG A 182 4.01 -19.65 24.78
N GLU A 183 4.72 -20.73 25.05
CA GLU A 183 5.14 -21.71 24.04
C GLU A 183 3.94 -22.37 23.37
N LYS A 184 2.92 -22.75 24.14
CA LYS A 184 1.65 -23.28 23.62
C LYS A 184 0.96 -22.27 22.71
N ARG A 185 0.79 -21.01 23.15
CA ARG A 185 0.18 -19.96 22.34
C ARG A 185 0.97 -19.68 21.06
N ALA A 186 2.31 -19.64 21.15
CA ALA A 186 3.18 -19.46 19.99
C ALA A 186 3.05 -20.63 19.00
N MET A 187 2.97 -21.86 19.49
CA MET A 187 2.77 -23.05 18.64
C MET A 187 1.41 -23.01 17.93
N ILE A 188 0.34 -22.64 18.63
CA ILE A 188 -1.00 -22.50 18.03
C ILE A 188 -0.97 -21.43 16.95
N LEU A 189 -0.46 -20.22 17.27
CA LEU A 189 -0.40 -19.12 16.32
C LEU A 189 0.44 -19.45 15.08
N ASN A 190 1.58 -20.14 15.25
CA ASN A 190 2.39 -20.60 14.12
C ASN A 190 1.66 -21.64 13.27
N SER A 191 0.95 -22.58 13.90
CA SER A 191 0.16 -23.58 13.20
C SER A 191 -0.99 -22.97 12.41
N GLU A 192 -1.67 -21.98 12.99
CA GLU A 192 -2.71 -21.19 12.32
C GLU A 192 -2.13 -20.38 11.15
N GLY A 193 -0.97 -19.73 11.34
CA GLY A 193 -0.27 -19.01 10.28
C GLY A 193 0.15 -19.90 9.10
N ILE A 194 0.67 -21.10 9.37
CA ILE A 194 1.01 -22.09 8.32
C ILE A 194 -0.25 -22.53 7.58
N ARG A 195 -1.33 -22.84 8.32
CA ARG A 195 -2.61 -23.23 7.73
C ARG A 195 -3.16 -22.13 6.83
N GLU A 196 -3.21 -20.90 7.32
CA GLU A 196 -3.73 -19.77 6.55
C GLU A 196 -2.88 -19.47 5.30
N SER A 197 -1.55 -19.52 5.44
CA SER A 197 -0.61 -19.33 4.32
C SER A 197 -0.79 -20.41 3.25
N SER A 198 -0.93 -21.68 3.63
CA SER A 198 -1.15 -22.78 2.70
C SER A 198 -2.49 -22.67 1.96
N ILE A 199 -3.56 -22.25 2.64
CA ILE A 199 -4.87 -21.99 2.02
C ILE A 199 -4.74 -20.87 0.98
N LYS A 200 -4.15 -19.73 1.36
CA LYS A 200 -3.96 -18.59 0.45
C LYS A 200 -3.11 -18.94 -0.77
N THR A 201 -2.07 -19.77 -0.60
CA THR A 201 -1.24 -20.24 -1.72
C THR A 201 -2.02 -21.16 -2.65
N ALA A 202 -2.82 -22.09 -2.10
CA ALA A 202 -3.66 -22.98 -2.91
C ALA A 202 -4.75 -22.21 -3.67
N GLU A 203 -5.38 -21.21 -3.04
CA GLU A 203 -6.34 -20.32 -3.67
C GLU A 203 -5.71 -19.48 -4.78
N GLY A 204 -4.52 -18.93 -4.55
CA GLY A 204 -3.75 -18.22 -5.57
C GLY A 204 -3.39 -19.11 -6.76
N ALA A 205 -2.97 -20.35 -6.52
CA ALA A 205 -2.67 -21.32 -7.58
C ALA A 205 -3.92 -21.68 -8.39
N LYS A 206 -5.05 -21.94 -7.73
CA LYS A 206 -6.34 -22.18 -8.39
C LYS A 206 -6.76 -20.99 -9.24
N GLN A 207 -6.70 -19.79 -8.70
CA GLN A 207 -7.08 -18.57 -9.42
C GLN A 207 -6.18 -18.34 -10.64
N SER A 208 -4.87 -18.55 -10.50
CA SER A 208 -3.90 -18.47 -11.60
C SER A 208 -4.22 -19.47 -12.72
N GLN A 209 -4.56 -20.72 -12.38
CA GLN A 209 -4.95 -21.73 -13.37
C GLN A 209 -6.24 -21.37 -14.11
N ILE A 210 -7.24 -20.83 -13.40
CA ILE A 210 -8.49 -20.37 -14.03
C ILE A 210 -8.21 -19.23 -15.01
N LEU A 211 -7.46 -18.21 -14.58
CA LEU A 211 -7.10 -17.07 -15.43
C LEU A 211 -6.29 -17.51 -16.67
N ALA A 212 -5.37 -18.48 -16.51
CA ALA A 212 -4.62 -19.03 -17.63
C ALA A 212 -5.51 -19.79 -18.62
N ALA A 213 -6.48 -20.56 -18.13
CA ALA A 213 -7.44 -21.28 -18.97
C ALA A 213 -8.39 -20.32 -19.70
N GLU A 214 -8.89 -19.29 -19.02
CA GLU A 214 -9.73 -18.23 -19.61
C GLU A 214 -8.95 -17.43 -20.65
N GLY A 215 -7.71 -17.04 -20.36
CA GLY A 215 -6.83 -16.37 -21.32
C GLY A 215 -6.56 -17.24 -22.56
N SER A 216 -6.30 -18.53 -22.38
CA SER A 216 -6.12 -19.48 -23.49
C SER A 216 -7.38 -19.63 -24.34
N LYS A 217 -8.56 -19.73 -23.71
CA LYS A 217 -9.85 -19.77 -24.40
C LYS A 217 -10.08 -18.49 -25.21
N GLN A 218 -9.85 -17.33 -24.60
CA GLN A 218 -10.04 -16.04 -25.25
C GLN A 218 -9.08 -15.86 -26.43
N ALA A 219 -7.81 -16.24 -26.27
CA ALA A 219 -6.82 -16.21 -27.33
C ALA A 219 -7.20 -17.12 -28.52
N ALA A 220 -7.73 -18.32 -28.24
CA ALA A 220 -8.20 -19.24 -29.27
C ALA A 220 -9.40 -18.68 -30.05
N ILE A 221 -10.37 -18.05 -29.36
CA ILE A 221 -11.53 -17.41 -30.00
C ILE A 221 -11.08 -16.27 -30.90
N LEU A 222 -10.25 -15.35 -30.38
CA LEU A 222 -9.74 -14.21 -31.14
C LEU A 222 -8.93 -14.65 -32.36
N SER A 223 -8.13 -15.72 -32.23
CA SER A 223 -7.38 -16.29 -33.36
C SER A 223 -8.31 -16.86 -34.43
N ALA A 224 -9.35 -17.62 -34.04
CA ALA A 224 -10.32 -18.17 -34.97
C ALA A 224 -11.14 -17.09 -35.69
N GLU A 225 -11.53 -16.02 -34.98
CA GLU A 225 -12.19 -14.85 -35.55
C GLU A 225 -11.29 -14.11 -36.53
N GLY A 226 -10.02 -13.88 -36.17
CA GLY A 226 -9.01 -13.29 -37.04
C GLY A 226 -8.79 -14.10 -38.32
N GLU A 227 -8.68 -15.43 -38.22
CA GLU A 227 -8.58 -16.32 -39.39
C GLU A 227 -9.83 -16.29 -40.27
N ARG A 228 -11.02 -16.28 -39.66
CA ARG A 228 -12.29 -16.18 -40.39
C ARG A 228 -12.36 -14.87 -41.17
N GLN A 229 -12.09 -13.75 -40.51
CA GLN A 229 -12.12 -12.43 -41.12
C GLN A 229 -11.06 -12.31 -42.23
N SER A 230 -9.86 -12.82 -41.98
CA SER A 230 -8.79 -12.88 -42.98
C SER A 230 -9.19 -13.70 -44.21
N ARG A 231 -9.84 -14.86 -44.04
CA ARG A 231 -10.37 -15.67 -45.17
C ARG A 231 -11.44 -14.93 -45.97
N ILE A 232 -12.37 -14.26 -45.30
CA ILE A 232 -13.43 -13.48 -45.96
C ILE A 232 -12.82 -12.34 -46.79
N LEU A 233 -11.90 -11.57 -46.20
CA LEU A 233 -11.24 -10.47 -46.89
C LEU A 233 -10.44 -10.95 -48.11
N ARG A 234 -9.69 -12.06 -47.98
CA ARG A 234 -8.99 -12.68 -49.13
C ARG A 234 -9.95 -13.13 -50.23
N ALA A 235 -11.07 -13.76 -49.88
CA ALA A 235 -12.06 -14.21 -50.85
C ALA A 235 -12.75 -13.03 -51.58
N GLN A 236 -13.05 -11.95 -50.85
CA GLN A 236 -13.58 -10.71 -51.43
C GLN A 236 -12.56 -10.06 -52.38
N GLY A 237 -11.29 -9.96 -51.97
CA GLY A 237 -10.21 -9.45 -52.81
C GLY A 237 -10.02 -10.28 -54.09
N GLN A 238 -10.04 -11.61 -54.00
CA GLN A 238 -9.96 -12.50 -55.16
C GLN A 238 -11.16 -12.36 -56.10
N ARG A 239 -12.38 -12.22 -55.54
CA ARG A 239 -13.59 -11.96 -56.35
C ARG A 239 -13.48 -10.63 -57.09
N ALA A 240 -13.06 -9.57 -56.40
CA ALA A 240 -12.88 -8.25 -57.00
C ALA A 240 -11.83 -8.29 -58.11
N ALA A 241 -10.69 -8.95 -57.87
CA ALA A 241 -9.63 -9.12 -58.87
C ALA A 241 -10.13 -9.83 -60.13
N LYS A 242 -10.79 -10.99 -59.99
CA LYS A 242 -11.34 -11.73 -61.14
C LYS A 242 -12.41 -10.94 -61.91
N TYR A 243 -13.23 -10.18 -61.20
CA TYR A 243 -14.26 -9.36 -61.82
C TYR A 243 -13.63 -8.23 -62.66
N LEU A 244 -12.64 -7.53 -62.11
CA LEU A 244 -11.89 -6.49 -62.82
C LEU A 244 -11.13 -7.07 -64.02
N GLU A 245 -10.52 -8.26 -63.88
CA GLU A 245 -9.84 -8.95 -64.97
C GLU A 245 -10.82 -9.30 -66.10
N ALA A 246 -11.98 -9.88 -65.78
CA ALA A 246 -13.01 -10.22 -66.76
C ALA A 246 -13.56 -8.98 -67.49
N GLN A 247 -13.76 -7.87 -66.77
CA GLN A 247 -14.14 -6.59 -67.38
C GLN A 247 -13.05 -6.07 -68.32
N GLY A 248 -11.79 -6.14 -67.90
CA GLY A 248 -10.64 -5.77 -68.72
C GLY A 248 -10.56 -6.57 -70.02
N GLN A 249 -10.72 -7.89 -69.92
CA GLN A 249 -10.76 -8.79 -71.08
C GLN A 249 -11.94 -8.49 -72.00
N ALA A 250 -13.13 -8.24 -71.45
CA ALA A 250 -14.30 -7.88 -72.24
C ALA A 250 -14.07 -6.58 -73.02
N LYS A 251 -13.60 -5.51 -72.36
CA LYS A 251 -13.25 -4.25 -73.01
C LYS A 251 -12.17 -4.46 -74.09
N ALA A 252 -11.15 -5.28 -73.82
CA ALA A 252 -10.10 -5.58 -74.79
C ALA A 252 -10.65 -6.28 -76.04
N ILE A 253 -11.53 -7.28 -75.87
CA ILE A 253 -12.18 -8.00 -76.98
C ILE A 253 -13.07 -7.06 -77.79
N GLU A 254 -13.87 -6.21 -77.13
CA GLU A 254 -14.72 -5.22 -77.79
C GLU A 254 -13.90 -4.27 -78.66
N LYS A 255 -12.77 -3.76 -78.14
CA LYS A 255 -11.85 -2.90 -78.91
C LYS A 255 -11.26 -3.61 -80.12
N VAL A 256 -10.80 -4.86 -79.94
CA VAL A 256 -10.26 -5.66 -81.05
C VAL A 256 -11.35 -5.91 -82.11
N PHE A 257 -12.56 -6.26 -81.69
CA PHE A 257 -13.66 -6.53 -82.61
C PHE A 257 -14.12 -5.27 -83.36
N ALA A 258 -14.21 -4.13 -82.68
CA ALA A 258 -14.50 -2.84 -83.29
C ALA A 258 -13.42 -2.44 -84.31
N ALA A 259 -12.13 -2.64 -83.99
CA ALA A 259 -11.02 -2.40 -84.90
C ALA A 259 -11.07 -3.29 -86.15
N ILE A 260 -11.40 -4.58 -85.99
CA ILE A 260 -11.56 -5.53 -87.11
C ILE A 260 -12.71 -5.11 -88.03
N LYS A 261 -13.87 -4.74 -87.47
CA LYS A 261 -15.01 -4.27 -88.26
C LYS A 261 -14.70 -2.99 -89.03
N ALA A 262 -14.00 -2.04 -88.40
CA ALA A 262 -13.59 -0.79 -89.04
C ALA A 262 -12.61 -1.04 -90.21
N GLY A 263 -11.74 -2.04 -90.09
CA GLY A 263 -10.74 -2.39 -91.11
C GLY A 263 -11.28 -3.08 -92.36
N LYS A 264 -12.55 -3.53 -92.38
CA LYS A 264 -13.20 -4.22 -93.52
C LYS A 264 -12.29 -5.27 -94.19
N PRO A 265 -11.82 -6.29 -93.45
CA PRO A 265 -10.83 -7.24 -93.96
C PRO A 265 -11.39 -8.01 -95.16
N THR A 266 -10.56 -8.16 -96.21
CA THR A 266 -10.93 -8.98 -97.37
C THR A 266 -10.81 -10.47 -97.02
N PRO A 267 -11.56 -11.36 -97.72
CA PRO A 267 -11.52 -12.80 -97.47
C PRO A 267 -10.11 -13.41 -97.53
N GLU A 268 -9.20 -12.83 -98.33
CA GLU A 268 -7.81 -13.28 -98.40
C GLU A 268 -7.02 -13.00 -97.10
N LEU A 269 -7.30 -11.89 -96.41
CA LEU A 269 -6.61 -11.51 -95.18
C LEU A 269 -7.03 -12.38 -93.99
N LEU A 270 -8.32 -12.74 -93.91
CA LEU A 270 -8.81 -13.69 -92.92
C LEU A 270 -8.25 -15.10 -93.16
N ALA A 271 -8.15 -15.53 -94.42
CA ALA A 271 -7.51 -16.79 -94.77
C ALA A 271 -6.01 -16.80 -94.42
N TYR A 272 -5.31 -15.68 -94.61
CA TYR A 272 -3.92 -15.52 -94.20
C TYR A 272 -3.74 -15.51 -92.68
N GLN A 273 -4.60 -14.79 -91.94
CA GLN A 273 -4.60 -14.80 -90.47
C GLN A 273 -4.88 -16.20 -89.92
N TYR A 274 -5.84 -16.92 -90.51
CA TYR A 274 -6.13 -18.31 -90.18
C TYR A 274 -4.89 -19.20 -90.40
N LEU A 275 -4.21 -19.08 -91.55
CA LEU A 275 -2.95 -19.77 -91.83
C LEU A 275 -1.84 -19.39 -90.82
N GLN A 276 -1.77 -18.14 -90.35
CA GLN A 276 -0.81 -17.70 -89.32
C GLN A 276 -1.16 -18.21 -87.90
N THR A 277 -2.43 -18.48 -87.61
CA THR A 277 -2.84 -19.13 -86.35
C THR A 277 -2.57 -20.64 -86.34
N LEU A 278 -2.38 -21.27 -87.51
CA LEU A 278 -2.07 -22.70 -87.59
C LEU A 278 -0.78 -23.10 -86.83
N PRO A 279 0.34 -22.37 -86.93
CA PRO A 279 1.51 -22.61 -86.07
C PRO A 279 1.21 -22.55 -84.57
N GLN A 280 0.35 -21.64 -84.11
CA GLN A 280 -0.02 -21.51 -82.69
C GLN A 280 -0.88 -22.70 -82.22
N MET A 281 -1.76 -23.22 -83.09
CA MET A 281 -2.52 -24.44 -82.82
C MET A 281 -1.64 -25.71 -82.84
N ALA A 282 -0.53 -25.70 -83.57
CA ALA A 282 0.42 -26.81 -83.63
C ALA A 282 1.45 -26.83 -82.47
N GLN A 283 1.60 -25.73 -81.72
CA GLN A 283 2.51 -25.61 -80.58
C GLN A 283 1.94 -26.12 -79.25
N GLY A 284 0.64 -26.41 -79.17
CA GLY A 284 0.04 -27.04 -77.99
C GLY A 284 0.37 -28.54 -77.95
N ASP A 285 0.79 -29.04 -76.77
CA ASP A 285 1.32 -30.40 -76.54
C ASP A 285 0.40 -31.59 -76.95
N ALA A 286 -0.80 -31.33 -77.50
CA ALA A 286 -1.88 -32.31 -77.70
C ALA A 286 -2.41 -32.46 -79.14
N ASN A 287 -1.71 -32.04 -80.21
CA ASN A 287 -2.20 -32.18 -81.60
C ASN A 287 -1.39 -33.17 -82.46
N LYS A 288 -1.79 -34.45 -82.49
CA LYS A 288 -1.20 -35.49 -83.37
C LYS A 288 -2.12 -36.01 -84.49
N VAL A 289 -3.38 -35.57 -84.55
CA VAL A 289 -4.35 -36.06 -85.54
C VAL A 289 -5.02 -34.88 -86.23
N TRP A 290 -4.76 -34.78 -87.54
CA TRP A 290 -5.31 -33.75 -88.42
C TRP A 290 -6.42 -34.38 -89.28
N LEU A 291 -7.69 -34.09 -88.96
CA LEU A 291 -8.81 -34.40 -89.85
C LEU A 291 -9.10 -33.14 -90.67
N VAL A 292 -8.92 -33.20 -91.99
CA VAL A 292 -9.58 -32.26 -92.90
C VAL A 292 -10.98 -32.83 -93.17
N PRO A 293 -12.07 -32.21 -92.71
CA PRO A 293 -13.40 -32.62 -93.12
C PRO A 293 -13.48 -32.48 -94.63
N SER A 294 -13.97 -33.52 -95.33
CA SER A 294 -14.11 -33.53 -96.80
C SER A 294 -14.99 -32.39 -97.32
N ASP A 295 -15.81 -31.79 -96.45
CA ASP A 295 -16.72 -30.69 -96.76
C ASP A 295 -16.11 -29.30 -96.44
N PHE A 296 -14.81 -29.21 -96.12
CA PHE A 296 -14.16 -27.93 -95.79
C PHE A 296 -14.24 -26.92 -96.96
N GLY A 297 -14.15 -27.41 -98.20
CA GLY A 297 -14.33 -26.56 -99.39
C GLY A 297 -15.74 -25.98 -99.50
N ASP A 298 -16.75 -26.74 -99.09
CA ASP A 298 -18.17 -26.34 -99.15
C ASP A 298 -18.56 -25.45 -97.97
N ALA A 299 -18.02 -25.70 -96.78
CA ALA A 299 -18.16 -24.81 -95.63
C ALA A 299 -17.51 -23.44 -95.89
N LEU A 300 -16.35 -23.41 -96.55
CA LEU A 300 -15.67 -22.18 -96.92
C LEU A 300 -16.42 -21.43 -98.03
N LYS A 301 -17.01 -22.14 -99.01
CA LYS A 301 -17.93 -21.55 -100.00
C LYS A 301 -19.20 -21.00 -99.37
N GLY A 302 -19.79 -21.72 -98.41
CA GLY A 302 -20.97 -21.29 -97.66
C GLY A 302 -20.69 -20.01 -96.89
N PHE A 303 -19.59 -19.97 -96.15
CA PHE A 303 -19.13 -18.78 -95.42
C PHE A 303 -18.82 -17.59 -96.34
N ALA A 304 -18.16 -17.85 -97.49
CA ALA A 304 -17.89 -16.82 -98.48
C ALA A 304 -19.18 -16.25 -99.11
N SER A 305 -20.17 -17.11 -99.38
CA SER A 305 -21.46 -16.69 -99.96
C SER A 305 -22.33 -15.89 -98.99
N THR A 306 -22.24 -16.16 -97.68
CA THR A 306 -22.92 -15.37 -96.64
C THR A 306 -22.32 -13.97 -96.47
N LEU A 307 -21.12 -13.75 -97.00
CA LEU A 307 -20.39 -12.47 -96.92
C LEU A 307 -20.31 -11.74 -98.27
N GLY A 308 -20.83 -12.29 -99.36
CA GLY A 308 -20.87 -11.58 -100.64
C GLY A 308 -21.41 -12.43 -101.79
N ASN A 309 -22.13 -11.80 -102.71
CA ASN A 309 -22.63 -12.47 -103.91
C ASN A 309 -21.52 -12.66 -104.95
N LYS A 310 -21.62 -13.74 -105.72
CA LYS A 310 -20.69 -14.07 -106.81
C LYS A 310 -20.95 -13.13 -107.99
N GLY A 311 -20.00 -12.26 -108.31
CA GLY A 311 -20.02 -11.49 -109.57
C GLY A 311 -19.76 -12.41 -110.77
N ASP A 312 -20.17 -11.99 -111.97
CA ASP A 312 -20.06 -12.76 -113.22
C ASP A 312 -18.60 -13.17 -113.58
N ASP A 313 -17.60 -12.55 -112.94
CA ASP A 313 -16.18 -12.84 -113.10
C ASP A 313 -15.65 -13.94 -112.14
N GLY A 314 -16.50 -14.51 -111.27
CA GLY A 314 -16.13 -15.56 -110.33
C GLY A 314 -15.40 -15.12 -109.06
N VAL A 315 -15.18 -13.81 -108.87
CA VAL A 315 -14.56 -13.21 -107.67
C VAL A 315 -15.65 -12.74 -106.71
N PHE A 316 -15.55 -13.12 -105.42
CA PHE A 316 -16.46 -12.66 -104.38
C PHE A 316 -16.04 -11.27 -103.91
N ARG A 317 -16.92 -10.28 -104.07
CA ARG A 317 -16.72 -8.93 -103.54
C ARG A 317 -17.78 -8.65 -102.48
N PHE A 318 -17.33 -8.14 -101.34
CA PHE A 318 -18.22 -7.70 -100.28
C PHE A 318 -18.89 -6.38 -100.68
N GLU A 319 -20.21 -6.37 -100.81
CA GLU A 319 -20.99 -5.13 -100.82
C GLU A 319 -21.62 -4.92 -99.43
N PRO A 320 -21.34 -3.80 -98.74
CA PRO A 320 -21.94 -3.52 -97.44
C PRO A 320 -23.46 -3.37 -97.57
N SER A 321 -24.19 -3.98 -96.64
CA SER A 321 -25.64 -3.76 -96.51
C SER A 321 -25.90 -2.30 -96.12
N LYS A 322 -27.01 -1.70 -96.60
CA LYS A 322 -27.41 -0.32 -96.30
C LYS A 322 -27.76 -0.04 -94.81
N SER A 323 -27.47 -0.96 -93.90
CA SER A 323 -27.73 -0.79 -92.46
C SER A 323 -26.49 -0.41 -91.62
N ASP A 324 -25.31 -0.30 -92.22
CA ASP A 324 -24.05 -0.06 -91.51
C ASP A 324 -23.55 1.40 -91.52
N GLU A 325 -24.38 2.39 -91.87
CA GLU A 325 -23.97 3.81 -91.88
C GLU A 325 -23.94 4.49 -90.49
N ASN A 326 -24.49 3.87 -89.45
CA ASN A 326 -24.55 4.45 -88.09
C ASN A 326 -23.97 3.51 -87.02
N LEU A 327 -22.72 3.09 -87.18
CA LEU A 327 -21.93 2.55 -86.07
C LEU A 327 -21.01 3.66 -85.55
N PRO A 328 -21.07 4.02 -84.25
CA PRO A 328 -20.12 4.97 -83.68
C PRO A 328 -18.70 4.44 -83.85
N LYS A 329 -17.79 5.30 -84.31
CA LYS A 329 -16.35 4.98 -84.33
C LYS A 329 -15.89 4.76 -82.87
N PRO A 330 -14.92 3.87 -82.62
CA PRO A 330 -14.37 3.72 -81.29
C PRO A 330 -13.77 5.06 -80.85
N GLU A 331 -14.26 5.61 -79.73
CA GLU A 331 -13.65 6.77 -79.09
C GLU A 331 -12.28 6.36 -78.51
N ASP A 332 -11.33 7.31 -78.53
CA ASP A 332 -10.03 7.14 -77.88
C ASP A 332 -10.23 7.22 -76.36
N ASP A 333 -10.42 6.08 -75.69
CA ASP A 333 -10.60 5.99 -74.24
C ASP A 333 -9.30 6.28 -73.43
N THR A 334 -8.44 7.21 -73.86
CA THR A 334 -7.18 7.51 -73.16
C THR A 334 -7.39 8.00 -71.74
N ASP A 335 -8.50 8.69 -71.48
CA ASP A 335 -8.80 9.27 -70.16
C ASP A 335 -9.35 8.21 -69.18
N GLU A 336 -10.15 7.25 -69.65
CA GLU A 336 -10.68 6.14 -68.83
C GLU A 336 -9.57 5.16 -68.38
N VAL A 337 -8.51 5.02 -69.18
CA VAL A 337 -7.37 4.14 -68.89
C VAL A 337 -6.38 4.79 -67.92
N ALA A 338 -6.30 6.12 -67.86
CA ALA A 338 -5.39 6.85 -66.98
C ALA A 338 -5.69 6.60 -65.49
N ASP A 339 -6.97 6.57 -65.11
CA ASP A 339 -7.40 6.32 -63.73
C ASP A 339 -7.12 4.88 -63.28
N TRP A 340 -6.98 3.93 -64.21
CA TRP A 340 -6.72 2.53 -63.90
C TRP A 340 -5.29 2.27 -63.40
N PHE A 341 -4.37 3.21 -63.63
CA PHE A 341 -2.96 3.12 -63.22
C PHE A 341 -2.58 4.10 -62.08
N ASP A 342 -3.54 4.83 -61.49
CA ASP A 342 -3.24 5.72 -60.37
C ASP A 342 -3.00 4.92 -59.08
N MET A 343 -1.73 4.84 -58.65
CA MET A 343 -1.28 4.08 -57.46
C MET A 343 -1.45 4.84 -56.12
N LYS A 344 -2.18 5.95 -56.09
CA LYS A 344 -2.37 6.71 -54.84
C LYS A 344 -3.18 5.89 -53.83
N THR A 345 -2.61 5.73 -52.65
CA THR A 345 -3.25 5.02 -51.52
C THR A 345 -4.36 5.90 -50.93
N ASP A 346 -5.51 5.29 -50.63
CA ASP A 346 -6.65 6.01 -50.05
C ASP A 346 -6.29 6.62 -48.67
N PRO A 347 -6.41 7.95 -48.49
CA PRO A 347 -6.05 8.63 -47.24
C PRO A 347 -6.84 8.14 -46.01
N ALA A 348 -8.00 7.52 -46.20
CA ALA A 348 -8.76 6.91 -45.10
C ALA A 348 -8.06 5.67 -44.51
N ILE A 349 -7.37 4.89 -45.35
CA ILE A 349 -6.66 3.68 -44.92
C ILE A 349 -5.44 4.04 -44.08
N GLU A 350 -4.70 5.10 -44.47
CA GLU A 350 -3.57 5.60 -43.67
C GLU A 350 -3.99 6.10 -42.28
N GLN A 351 -5.15 6.78 -42.19
CA GLN A 351 -5.68 7.24 -40.90
C GLN A 351 -6.09 6.08 -40.01
N ALA A 352 -6.71 5.04 -40.58
CA ALA A 352 -7.11 3.84 -39.86
C ALA A 352 -5.90 3.08 -39.29
N VAL A 353 -4.81 2.94 -40.06
CA VAL A 353 -3.57 2.31 -39.59
C VAL A 353 -2.92 3.12 -38.46
N ARG A 354 -2.84 4.45 -38.59
CA ARG A 354 -2.32 5.32 -37.52
C ARG A 354 -3.11 5.24 -36.22
N ALA A 355 -4.44 5.15 -36.31
CA ALA A 355 -5.29 5.02 -35.14
C ALA A 355 -5.10 3.66 -34.44
N ALA A 356 -4.97 2.57 -35.20
CA ALA A 356 -4.72 1.23 -34.65
C ALA A 356 -3.37 1.15 -33.92
N GLU A 357 -2.31 1.76 -34.46
CA GLU A 357 -0.99 1.82 -33.80
C GLU A 357 -1.01 2.65 -32.51
N ALA A 358 -1.80 3.72 -32.44
CA ALA A 358 -1.93 4.53 -31.23
C ALA A 358 -2.59 3.75 -30.08
N VAL A 359 -3.62 2.95 -30.38
CA VAL A 359 -4.30 2.10 -29.39
C VAL A 359 -3.33 1.03 -28.85
N ALA A 360 -2.57 0.37 -29.73
CA ALA A 360 -1.60 -0.66 -29.33
C ALA A 360 -0.47 -0.14 -28.42
N ARG A 361 -0.16 1.16 -28.48
CA ARG A 361 0.89 1.80 -27.65
C ARG A 361 0.39 2.29 -26.29
N THR A 362 -0.90 2.16 -25.99
CA THR A 362 -1.45 2.61 -24.70
C THR A 362 -1.15 1.54 -23.64
N PRO A 363 -0.37 1.85 -22.58
CA PRO A 363 -0.09 0.88 -21.52
C PRO A 363 -1.37 0.56 -20.75
N VAL A 364 -1.62 -0.74 -20.53
CA VAL A 364 -2.79 -1.21 -19.77
C VAL A 364 -2.52 -1.02 -18.28
N GLU A 365 -3.42 -0.29 -17.62
CA GLU A 365 -3.33 0.03 -16.19
C GLU A 365 -3.39 -1.26 -15.37
N SER A 366 -2.32 -1.50 -14.60
CA SER A 366 -2.15 -2.72 -13.81
C SER A 366 -2.95 -2.57 -12.51
N ALA A 367 -3.81 -3.54 -12.20
CA ALA A 367 -4.65 -3.56 -10.99
C ALA A 367 -3.87 -3.51 -9.64
N TYR A 368 -2.54 -3.35 -9.67
CA TYR A 368 -1.68 -3.14 -8.52
C TYR A 368 -1.49 -1.66 -8.13
N ASP A 369 -1.93 -0.70 -8.96
CA ASP A 369 -1.82 0.74 -8.65
C ASP A 369 -2.97 1.27 -7.76
N GLU A 370 -4.06 0.53 -7.60
CA GLU A 370 -5.25 0.93 -6.81
C GLU A 370 -5.20 0.56 -5.32
N LEU A 371 -4.14 -0.10 -4.84
CA LEU A 371 -4.01 -0.30 -3.40
C LEU A 371 -3.77 1.05 -2.72
N PRO A 372 -4.54 1.41 -1.67
CA PRO A 372 -4.31 2.64 -0.93
C PRO A 372 -2.86 2.64 -0.46
N ARG A 373 -2.07 3.60 -0.94
CA ARG A 373 -0.74 3.84 -0.41
C ARG A 373 -0.92 4.26 1.04
N HIS A 374 -0.88 3.30 1.97
CA HIS A 374 -0.78 3.60 3.38
C HIS A 374 0.36 4.60 3.55
N GLU A 375 0.03 5.76 4.11
CA GLU A 375 1.00 6.78 4.48
C GLU A 375 2.16 6.10 5.20
N ARG A 376 3.31 6.05 4.53
CA ARG A 376 4.55 5.65 5.18
C ARG A 376 4.83 6.72 6.22
N ARG A 377 4.45 6.47 7.47
CA ARG A 377 5.06 7.13 8.63
C ARG A 377 6.58 7.10 8.39
N PRO A 378 7.30 8.23 8.44
CA PRO A 378 8.73 8.19 8.36
C PRO A 378 9.25 7.40 9.56
N LEU A 379 9.76 6.20 9.31
CA LEU A 379 10.56 5.48 10.28
C LEU A 379 11.83 6.30 10.48
N SER A 380 11.84 7.10 11.54
CA SER A 380 13.06 7.68 12.10
C SER A 380 13.90 6.53 12.66
N GLY A 381 14.66 5.89 11.77
CA GLY A 381 15.70 4.94 12.09
C GLY A 381 16.87 5.22 11.16
N GLN A 382 17.95 5.75 11.71
CA GLN A 382 19.22 5.95 11.02
C GLN A 382 19.68 4.62 10.41
N TRP A 383 19.53 4.49 9.10
CA TRP A 383 20.28 3.54 8.30
C TRP A 383 21.42 4.33 7.65
N SER A 384 22.61 4.14 8.20
CA SER A 384 23.86 4.56 7.59
C SER A 384 24.07 3.82 6.27
N ASP A 385 24.37 4.60 5.23
CA ASP A 385 24.60 4.20 3.83
C ASP A 385 25.68 3.09 3.70
N PRO A 386 25.45 1.96 2.98
CA PRO A 386 26.44 0.89 2.82
C PRO A 386 27.59 1.21 1.84
N GLY A 387 27.83 2.48 1.53
CA GLY A 387 28.84 2.94 0.57
C GLY A 387 30.15 3.46 1.17
N GLN A 388 30.27 3.54 2.50
CA GLN A 388 31.49 4.02 3.18
C GLN A 388 32.05 2.98 4.15
N LEU A 389 32.51 1.85 3.62
CA LEU A 389 33.49 1.02 4.32
C LEU A 389 34.88 1.61 4.06
N ALA A 390 35.38 2.38 5.02
CA ALA A 390 36.78 2.77 5.06
C ALA A 390 37.66 1.51 5.08
N ALA A 391 38.66 1.47 4.20
CA ALA A 391 39.63 0.38 4.15
C ALA A 391 40.33 0.18 5.52
N PRO A 392 40.61 -1.06 5.94
CA PRO A 392 41.30 -1.32 7.20
C PRO A 392 42.72 -0.75 7.15
N ARG A 393 43.10 0.02 8.19
CA ARG A 393 44.47 0.52 8.35
C ARG A 393 45.43 -0.66 8.61
N PRO A 394 46.65 -0.64 8.07
CA PRO A 394 47.67 -1.63 8.41
C PRO A 394 48.13 -1.47 9.87
N PRO A 395 48.57 -2.55 10.54
CA PRO A 395 49.02 -2.50 11.94
C PRO A 395 50.33 -1.73 12.08
N GLU A 396 50.42 -0.89 13.12
CA GLU A 396 51.64 -0.17 13.51
C GLU A 396 52.73 -1.14 14.02
N PRO A 397 54.02 -0.88 13.73
CA PRO A 397 55.12 -1.68 14.28
C PRO A 397 55.31 -1.38 15.78
N PRO A 398 55.83 -2.34 16.57
CA PRO A 398 56.04 -2.12 17.99
C PRO A 398 57.24 -1.18 18.21
N SER A 399 56.98 -0.01 18.79
CA SER A 399 58.02 0.84 19.40
C SER A 399 58.13 0.51 20.88
N GLY A 400 59.27 -0.05 21.27
CA GLY A 400 59.60 -0.32 22.66
C GLY A 400 59.88 0.93 23.48
N GLU A 401 59.56 0.84 24.77
CA GLU A 401 60.41 1.07 25.95
C GLU A 401 59.72 0.42 27.16
#